data_AF-A0AAV1W883-F1
#
_entry.id   AF-A0AAV1W883-F1
#
_cell.length_a   1.000
_cell.length_b   1.000
_cell.length_c   1.000
_cell.angle_alpha   90.00
_cell.angle_beta   90.00
_cell.angle_gamma   90.00
#
_symmetry.space_group_name_H-M   'P 1'
#
loop_
_entity.id
_entity.type
_entity.pdbx_description
1 polymer ?
#
loop_
_entity_poly.entity_id
_entity_poly.type
_entity_poly.pdbx_seq_one_letter_code
_entity_poly.pdbx_strand_id
1 'polypeptide(L)'
;MFSLAINFPTQKFLQSQSKVGILAWLGFISLIVHIGILVLFIKVLGWGTTGAAAAYDISAWGVALSQMVYVVGWCQEGWRGLSWLAFKDLWAFVKLSFASAIMLCLEVWYFMTLIVLTGHLDNPVIAVGSLSICVEMQKAVSKLASLLGITMILNSVQPVISGVAVGGGWQALVAYINLFCYYIIGLPLGFLLGYKLGYRVEGIWIGMICGTMLQTMILVYIIYKTNWNKEVEQASERMRKWTGQELVITAT
;
A
#
# COMPACT_ATOMS: atom_id res chain seq x y z
N MET A 1 11.13 13.16 3.10
CA MET A 1 10.13 12.45 3.95
C MET A 1 8.90 13.30 4.25
N PHE A 2 9.05 14.58 4.64
CA PHE A 2 7.90 15.46 4.91
C PHE A 2 6.99 15.73 3.69
N SER A 3 7.54 15.65 2.47
CA SER A 3 6.79 15.77 1.22
C SER A 3 5.64 14.77 1.09
N LEU A 4 5.71 13.60 1.75
CA LEU A 4 4.65 12.59 1.75
C LEU A 4 3.35 13.09 2.39
N ALA A 5 3.46 14.01 3.37
CA ALA A 5 2.30 14.62 4.02
C ALA A 5 1.47 15.47 3.05
N ILE A 6 2.08 15.97 1.97
CA ILE A 6 1.39 16.70 0.89
C ILE A 6 1.02 15.72 -0.23
N ASN A 7 1.99 14.92 -0.68
CA ASN A 7 1.86 14.03 -1.83
C ASN A 7 0.70 13.02 -1.67
N PHE A 8 0.56 12.38 -0.50
CA PHE A 8 -0.51 11.37 -0.35
C PHE A 8 -1.92 11.97 -0.40
N PRO A 9 -2.25 13.05 0.34
CA PRO A 9 -3.54 13.72 0.19
C PRO A 9 -3.80 14.25 -1.23
N THR A 10 -2.83 14.93 -1.85
CA THR A 10 -3.01 15.48 -3.21
C THR A 10 -3.19 14.39 -4.25
N GLN A 11 -2.45 13.29 -4.13
CA GLN A 11 -2.59 12.12 -4.98
C GLN A 11 -3.98 11.48 -4.81
N LYS A 12 -4.45 11.29 -3.57
CA LYS A 12 -5.79 10.73 -3.32
C LYS A 12 -6.91 11.63 -3.83
N PHE A 13 -6.76 12.94 -3.70
CA PHE A 13 -7.67 13.92 -4.27
C PHE A 13 -7.73 13.83 -5.80
N LEU A 14 -6.58 13.78 -6.48
CA LEU A 14 -6.56 13.64 -7.94
C LEU A 14 -7.09 12.27 -8.41
N GLN A 15 -6.86 11.21 -7.64
CA GLN A 15 -7.42 9.88 -7.90
C GLN A 15 -8.96 9.86 -7.78
N SER A 16 -9.53 10.48 -6.74
CA SER A 16 -10.99 10.52 -6.56
C SER A 16 -11.72 11.37 -7.60
N GLN A 17 -11.03 12.34 -8.21
CA GLN A 17 -11.52 13.17 -9.31
C GLN A 17 -11.25 12.55 -10.70
N SER A 18 -10.82 11.28 -10.76
CA SER A 18 -10.46 10.58 -12.00
C SER A 18 -9.37 11.27 -12.84
N LYS A 19 -8.53 12.13 -12.24
CA LYS A 19 -7.41 12.84 -12.90
C LYS A 19 -6.10 12.02 -12.85
N VAL A 20 -6.20 10.70 -12.99
CA VAL A 20 -5.06 9.78 -12.88
C VAL A 20 -4.02 9.93 -13.99
N GLY A 21 -4.41 10.41 -15.18
CA GLY A 21 -3.47 10.66 -16.29
C GLY A 21 -2.41 11.70 -15.96
N ILE A 22 -2.76 12.72 -15.17
CA ILE A 22 -1.81 13.76 -14.72
C ILE A 22 -0.79 13.17 -13.75
N LEU A 23 -1.25 12.30 -12.84
CA LEU A 23 -0.36 11.59 -11.92
C LEU A 23 0.65 10.73 -12.68
N ALA A 24 0.21 10.05 -13.76
CA ALA A 24 1.08 9.25 -14.61
C ALA A 24 2.16 10.09 -15.30
N TRP A 25 1.77 11.21 -15.92
CA TRP A 25 2.71 12.12 -16.58
C TRP A 25 3.70 12.76 -15.60
N LEU A 26 3.23 13.23 -14.44
CA LEU A 26 4.11 13.75 -13.39
C LEU A 26 5.08 12.69 -12.90
N GLY A 27 4.64 11.44 -12.73
CA GLY A 27 5.51 10.32 -12.37
C GLY A 27 6.59 10.05 -13.42
N PHE A 28 6.23 10.03 -14.70
CA PHE A 28 7.16 9.82 -15.80
C PHE A 28 8.22 10.93 -15.89
N ILE A 29 7.79 12.20 -15.84
CA ILE A 29 8.70 13.35 -15.85
C ILE A 29 9.61 13.33 -14.61
N SER A 30 9.03 13.06 -13.43
CA SER A 30 9.79 12.96 -12.19
C SER A 30 10.85 11.88 -12.26
N LEU A 31 10.59 10.76 -12.93
CA LEU A 31 11.58 9.69 -13.09
C LEU A 31 12.79 10.17 -13.91
N ILE A 32 12.55 10.83 -15.04
CA ILE A 32 13.62 11.38 -15.89
C ILE A 32 14.46 12.40 -15.11
N VAL A 33 13.79 13.32 -14.41
CA VAL A 33 14.45 14.34 -13.57
C VAL A 33 15.25 13.67 -12.45
N HIS A 34 14.69 12.66 -11.79
CA HIS A 34 15.35 11.95 -10.70
C HIS A 34 16.64 11.26 -11.18
N ILE A 35 16.61 10.60 -12.34
CA ILE A 35 17.81 10.00 -12.95
C ILE A 35 18.88 11.05 -13.20
N GLY A 36 18.51 12.22 -13.74
CA GLY A 36 19.43 13.33 -13.97
C GLY A 36 20.08 13.86 -12.68
N ILE A 37 19.28 14.06 -11.63
CA ILE A 37 19.77 14.53 -10.32
C ILE A 37 20.68 13.48 -9.68
N LEU A 38 20.35 12.19 -9.78
CA LEU A 38 21.22 11.12 -9.29
C LEU A 38 22.58 11.12 -9.99
N VAL A 39 22.60 11.26 -11.31
CA VAL A 39 23.87 11.37 -12.07
C VAL A 39 24.67 12.57 -11.61
N LEU A 40 24.03 13.73 -11.45
CA LEU A 40 24.68 14.94 -10.96
C LEU A 40 25.27 14.74 -9.56
N PHE A 41 24.46 14.30 -8.59
CA PHE A 41 24.88 14.25 -7.19
C PHE A 41 25.87 13.12 -6.90
N ILE A 42 25.70 11.96 -7.54
CA ILE A 42 26.56 10.80 -7.29
C ILE A 42 27.80 10.85 -8.18
N LYS A 43 27.65 11.03 -9.50
CA LYS A 43 28.78 10.90 -10.45
C LYS A 43 29.56 12.21 -10.62
N VAL A 44 28.89 13.36 -10.65
CA VAL A 44 29.56 14.64 -10.91
C VAL A 44 30.05 15.28 -9.60
N LEU A 45 29.20 15.35 -8.58
CA LEU A 45 29.53 15.99 -7.30
C LEU A 45 30.20 15.03 -6.30
N GLY A 46 30.13 13.71 -6.52
CA GLY A 46 30.79 12.72 -5.67
C GLY A 46 30.18 12.57 -4.27
N TRP A 47 28.93 12.97 -4.06
CA TRP A 47 28.30 12.96 -2.73
C TRP A 47 27.86 11.58 -2.24
N GLY A 48 28.07 10.52 -3.03
CA GLY A 48 27.78 9.14 -2.64
C GLY A 48 26.32 8.91 -2.20
N THR A 49 26.14 8.22 -1.07
CA THR A 49 24.82 7.89 -0.51
C THR A 49 24.06 9.13 -0.02
N THR A 50 24.77 10.13 0.51
CA THR A 50 24.17 11.42 0.88
C THR A 50 23.60 12.13 -0.35
N GLY A 51 24.30 12.03 -1.50
CA GLY A 51 23.79 12.49 -2.79
C GLY A 51 22.53 11.77 -3.22
N ALA A 52 22.46 10.43 -3.08
CA ALA A 52 21.25 9.67 -3.38
C ALA A 52 20.05 10.09 -2.50
N ALA A 53 20.28 10.28 -1.20
CA ALA A 53 19.25 10.73 -0.27
C ALA A 53 18.74 12.14 -0.60
N ALA A 54 19.65 13.07 -0.93
CA ALA A 54 19.28 14.42 -1.35
C ALA A 54 18.50 14.41 -2.66
N ALA A 55 18.90 13.60 -3.65
CA ALA A 55 18.19 13.44 -4.91
C ALA A 55 16.75 12.93 -4.69
N TYR A 56 16.57 11.95 -3.82
CA TYR A 56 15.25 11.44 -3.45
C TYR A 56 14.37 12.51 -2.80
N ASP A 57 14.91 13.29 -1.84
CA ASP A 57 14.11 14.32 -1.18
C ASP A 57 13.71 15.45 -2.14
N ILE A 58 14.63 15.91 -3.00
CA ILE A 58 14.34 16.92 -4.03
C ILE A 58 13.26 16.42 -4.99
N SER A 59 13.39 15.21 -5.53
CA SER A 59 12.38 14.65 -6.44
C SER A 59 11.03 14.47 -5.75
N ALA A 60 11.01 14.02 -4.49
CA ALA A 60 9.78 13.85 -3.73
C ALA A 60 9.05 15.19 -3.48
N TRP A 61 9.79 16.25 -3.15
CA TRP A 61 9.22 17.60 -3.04
C TRP A 61 8.74 18.13 -4.39
N GLY A 62 9.50 17.90 -5.46
CA GLY A 62 9.10 18.28 -6.82
C GLY A 62 7.74 17.71 -7.21
N VAL A 63 7.52 16.42 -6.96
CA VAL A 63 6.22 15.77 -7.21
C VAL A 63 5.12 16.36 -6.33
N ALA A 64 5.36 16.48 -5.01
CA ALA A 64 4.38 16.98 -4.06
C ALA A 64 3.90 18.41 -4.43
N LEU A 65 4.84 19.31 -4.74
CA LEU A 65 4.51 20.68 -5.14
C LEU A 65 3.82 20.72 -6.50
N SER A 66 4.26 19.91 -7.46
CA SER A 66 3.64 19.85 -8.79
C SER A 66 2.17 19.41 -8.72
N GLN A 67 1.87 18.40 -7.91
CA GLN A 67 0.50 17.97 -7.67
C GLN A 67 -0.33 19.07 -6.99
N MET A 68 0.22 19.75 -5.98
CA MET A 68 -0.48 20.83 -5.27
C MET A 68 -0.80 22.01 -6.20
N VAL A 69 0.18 22.41 -7.03
CA VAL A 69 -0.01 23.47 -8.04
C VAL A 69 -1.09 23.08 -9.04
N TYR A 70 -1.10 21.83 -9.50
CA TYR A 70 -2.14 21.36 -10.43
C TYR A 70 -3.53 21.36 -9.79
N VAL A 71 -3.66 20.92 -8.54
CA VAL A 71 -4.93 20.94 -7.79
C VAL A 71 -5.46 22.37 -7.67
N VAL A 72 -4.62 23.32 -7.25
CA VAL A 72 -5.03 24.71 -7.03
C VAL A 72 -5.30 25.45 -8.34
N GLY A 73 -4.48 25.23 -9.37
CA GLY A 73 -4.55 25.97 -10.64
C GLY A 73 -5.56 25.41 -11.65
N TRP A 74 -5.62 24.09 -11.79
CA TRP A 74 -6.36 23.43 -12.89
C TRP A 74 -7.57 22.61 -12.43
N CYS A 75 -7.72 22.31 -11.14
CA CYS A 75 -8.85 21.51 -10.63
C CYS A 75 -9.99 22.37 -10.07
N GLN A 76 -10.53 23.28 -10.90
CA GLN A 76 -11.56 24.25 -10.47
C GLN A 76 -12.89 23.60 -10.04
N GLU A 77 -13.22 22.42 -10.58
CA GLU A 77 -14.45 21.70 -10.22
C GLU A 77 -14.36 21.04 -8.83
N GLY A 78 -13.18 20.53 -8.47
CA GLY A 78 -12.96 19.80 -7.21
C GLY A 78 -12.41 20.67 -6.08
N TRP A 79 -11.65 21.71 -6.40
CA TRP A 79 -10.99 22.59 -5.43
C TRP A 79 -11.64 23.97 -5.42
N ARG A 80 -12.25 24.33 -4.28
CA ARG A 80 -12.90 25.65 -4.08
C ARG A 80 -12.15 26.55 -3.10
N GLY A 81 -10.89 26.22 -2.79
CA GLY A 81 -10.09 26.90 -1.79
C GLY A 81 -10.19 26.29 -0.39
N LEU A 82 -9.43 26.86 0.54
CA LEU A 82 -9.39 26.44 1.94
C LEU A 82 -10.62 26.98 2.68
N SER A 83 -11.26 26.13 3.47
CA SER A 83 -12.42 26.48 4.30
C SER A 83 -12.33 25.81 5.66
N TRP A 84 -12.82 26.48 6.70
CA TRP A 84 -12.97 25.91 8.05
C TRP A 84 -13.89 24.68 8.07
N LEU A 85 -14.75 24.53 7.06
CA LEU A 85 -15.58 23.35 6.88
C LEU A 85 -14.75 22.07 6.70
N ALA A 86 -13.51 22.17 6.20
CA ALA A 86 -12.60 21.02 6.06
C ALA A 86 -12.22 20.38 7.40
N PHE A 87 -12.38 21.11 8.51
CA PHE A 87 -12.11 20.62 9.86
C PHE A 87 -13.38 20.14 10.58
N LYS A 88 -14.56 20.24 9.95
CA LYS A 88 -15.81 19.69 10.47
C LYS A 88 -15.73 18.15 10.43
N ASP A 89 -16.11 17.49 11.51
CA ASP A 89 -16.11 16.02 11.65
C ASP A 89 -14.74 15.33 11.44
N LEU A 90 -13.63 16.04 11.69
CA LEU A 90 -12.26 15.53 11.55
C LEU A 90 -12.02 14.24 12.35
N TRP A 91 -12.72 14.07 13.49
CA TRP A 91 -12.57 12.88 14.33
C TRP A 91 -12.93 11.58 13.62
N ALA A 92 -13.98 11.59 12.79
CA ALA A 92 -14.38 10.41 12.02
C ALA A 92 -13.29 10.04 11.00
N PHE A 93 -12.72 11.05 10.33
CA PHE A 93 -11.59 10.87 9.42
C PHE A 93 -10.34 10.34 10.13
N VAL A 94 -9.99 10.89 11.30
CA VAL A 94 -8.85 10.44 12.11
C VAL A 94 -9.02 8.99 12.52
N LYS A 95 -10.20 8.59 13.01
CA LYS A 95 -10.48 7.21 13.40
C LYS A 95 -10.31 6.23 12.24
N LEU A 96 -10.82 6.60 11.06
CA LEU A 96 -10.69 5.80 9.84
C LEU A 96 -9.22 5.72 9.36
N SER A 97 -8.52 6.85 9.35
CA SER A 97 -7.11 6.93 8.98
C SER A 97 -6.23 6.11 9.93
N PHE A 98 -6.54 6.13 11.22
CA PHE A 98 -5.83 5.34 12.22
C PHE A 98 -6.04 3.82 12.01
N ALA A 99 -7.27 3.40 11.69
CA ALA A 99 -7.53 2.01 11.33
C ALA A 99 -6.78 1.59 10.06
N SER A 100 -6.71 2.46 9.04
CA SER A 100 -5.90 2.24 7.83
C SER A 100 -4.42 2.09 8.15
N ALA A 101 -3.89 2.96 9.03
CA ALA A 101 -2.50 2.95 9.43
C ALA A 101 -2.15 1.64 10.14
N ILE A 102 -2.98 1.17 11.06
CA ILE A 102 -2.79 -0.13 11.73
C ILE A 102 -2.83 -1.27 10.71
N MET A 103 -3.83 -1.29 9.82
CA MET A 103 -3.95 -2.32 8.79
C MET A 103 -2.67 -2.44 7.94
N LEU A 104 -2.17 -1.31 7.44
CA LEU A 104 -0.94 -1.25 6.64
C LEU A 104 0.30 -1.59 7.47
N CYS A 105 0.40 -1.10 8.71
CA CYS A 105 1.53 -1.43 9.58
C CYS A 105 1.58 -2.92 9.87
N LEU A 106 0.44 -3.58 10.12
CA LEU A 106 0.39 -5.02 10.34
C LEU A 106 0.88 -5.82 9.13
N GLU A 107 0.59 -5.38 7.92
CA GLU A 107 1.11 -5.98 6.69
C GLU A 107 2.62 -5.79 6.53
N VAL A 108 3.10 -4.55 6.70
CA VAL A 108 4.52 -4.21 6.57
C VAL A 108 5.35 -4.91 7.66
N TRP A 109 4.90 -4.88 8.91
CA TRP A 109 5.60 -5.52 10.03
C TRP A 109 5.60 -7.03 9.92
N TYR A 110 4.55 -7.63 9.36
CA TYR A 110 4.53 -9.05 9.08
C TYR A 110 5.64 -9.43 8.09
N PHE A 111 5.73 -8.70 6.97
CA PHE A 111 6.77 -8.93 5.98
C PHE A 111 8.18 -8.69 6.54
N MET A 112 8.37 -7.63 7.33
CA MET A 112 9.64 -7.35 8.01
C MET A 112 10.03 -8.48 8.98
N THR A 113 9.06 -9.02 9.73
CA THR A 113 9.31 -10.15 10.65
C THR A 113 9.76 -11.39 9.87
N LEU A 114 9.11 -11.70 8.74
CA LEU A 114 9.51 -12.82 7.89
C LEU A 114 10.91 -12.64 7.28
N ILE A 115 11.26 -11.41 6.88
CA ILE A 115 12.62 -11.08 6.41
C ILE A 115 13.63 -11.31 7.53
N VAL A 116 13.36 -10.82 8.75
CA VAL A 116 14.26 -10.98 9.90
C VAL A 116 14.44 -12.47 10.23
N LEU A 117 13.37 -13.26 10.26
CA LEU A 117 13.47 -14.72 10.44
C LEU A 117 14.33 -15.34 9.34
N THR A 118 14.05 -15.02 8.08
CA THR A 118 14.81 -15.56 6.95
C THR A 118 16.29 -15.17 6.98
N GLY A 119 16.61 -13.99 7.49
CA GLY A 119 17.99 -13.53 7.72
C GLY A 119 18.75 -14.31 8.80
N HIS A 120 18.08 -15.14 9.60
CA HIS A 120 18.71 -16.04 10.57
C HIS A 120 18.88 -17.47 10.02
N LEU A 121 18.53 -17.73 8.76
CA LEU A 121 18.81 -19.00 8.09
C LEU A 121 20.22 -18.99 7.48
N ASP A 122 20.82 -20.17 7.26
CA ASP A 122 22.15 -20.21 6.64
C ASP A 122 22.08 -19.71 5.18
N ASN A 123 23.07 -18.89 4.79
CA ASN A 123 23.09 -18.10 3.56
C ASN A 123 21.99 -17.01 3.51
N PRO A 124 21.97 -16.06 4.46
CA PRO A 124 20.89 -15.09 4.63
C PRO A 124 20.75 -14.14 3.44
N VAL A 125 21.84 -13.83 2.73
CA VAL A 125 21.82 -12.99 1.52
C VAL A 125 20.89 -13.57 0.45
N ILE A 126 21.03 -14.87 0.20
CA ILE A 126 20.23 -15.62 -0.78
C ILE A 126 18.79 -15.75 -0.29
N ALA A 127 18.64 -16.12 0.98
CA ALA A 127 17.36 -16.37 1.60
C ALA A 127 16.48 -15.11 1.61
N VAL A 128 17.00 -13.99 2.12
CA VAL A 128 16.30 -12.70 2.16
C VAL A 128 16.08 -12.14 0.76
N GLY A 129 17.07 -12.30 -0.14
CA GLY A 129 16.94 -11.89 -1.54
C GLY A 129 15.78 -12.59 -2.26
N SER A 130 15.54 -13.86 -1.95
CA SER A 130 14.43 -14.62 -2.55
C SER A 130 13.05 -14.16 -2.07
N LEU A 131 12.90 -13.79 -0.78
CA LEU A 131 11.65 -13.22 -0.26
C LEU A 131 11.40 -11.79 -0.76
N SER A 132 12.47 -11.03 -0.98
CA SER A 132 12.40 -9.64 -1.44
C SER A 132 12.19 -9.52 -2.96
N ILE A 133 12.02 -10.64 -3.67
CA ILE A 133 11.86 -10.72 -5.12
C ILE A 133 13.03 -10.00 -5.84
N CYS A 134 14.25 -10.15 -5.30
CA CYS A 134 15.44 -9.62 -5.96
C CYS A 134 15.81 -10.55 -7.13
N VAL A 135 15.89 -9.97 -8.33
CA VAL A 135 16.01 -10.68 -9.63
C VAL A 135 17.34 -11.45 -9.80
N GLU A 136 18.32 -11.24 -8.91
CA GLU A 136 19.69 -11.78 -9.05
C GLU A 136 19.85 -13.28 -8.71
N MET A 137 18.77 -14.01 -8.47
CA MET A 137 18.85 -15.38 -7.93
C MET A 137 18.52 -16.48 -8.97
N GLN A 138 18.92 -16.36 -10.24
CA GLN A 138 18.57 -17.35 -11.28
C GLN A 138 19.08 -18.79 -11.03
N LYS A 139 20.11 -19.01 -10.20
CA LYS A 139 20.72 -20.34 -9.99
C LYS A 139 20.10 -21.19 -8.87
N ALA A 140 19.37 -20.61 -7.92
CA ALA A 140 18.76 -21.36 -6.81
C ALA A 140 17.23 -21.55 -6.95
N VAL A 141 16.63 -21.00 -8.01
CA VAL A 141 15.20 -20.63 -8.02
C VAL A 141 14.30 -21.58 -8.82
N SER A 142 14.79 -22.67 -9.44
CA SER A 142 13.87 -23.58 -10.16
C SER A 142 12.74 -24.14 -9.27
N LYS A 143 13.01 -24.37 -7.98
CA LYS A 143 12.02 -24.82 -6.99
C LYS A 143 11.22 -23.68 -6.35
N LEU A 144 11.78 -22.46 -6.28
CA LEU A 144 11.12 -21.27 -5.73
C LEU A 144 10.26 -20.54 -6.76
N ALA A 145 10.49 -20.76 -8.06
CA ALA A 145 9.76 -20.11 -9.15
C ALA A 145 8.26 -20.42 -9.12
N SER A 146 7.88 -21.64 -8.73
CA SER A 146 6.47 -22.02 -8.56
C SER A 146 5.80 -21.25 -7.42
N LEU A 147 6.48 -21.15 -6.27
CA LEU A 147 6.01 -20.36 -5.12
C LEU A 147 5.92 -18.87 -5.46
N LEU A 148 6.87 -18.35 -6.23
CA LEU A 148 6.87 -16.98 -6.71
C LEU A 148 5.69 -16.71 -7.65
N GLY A 149 5.39 -17.62 -8.57
CA GLY A 149 4.23 -17.52 -9.45
C GLY A 149 2.91 -17.45 -8.68
N ILE A 150 2.72 -18.32 -7.68
CA ILE A 150 1.56 -18.29 -6.79
C ILE A 150 1.48 -16.96 -6.03
N THR A 151 2.62 -16.50 -5.49
CA THR A 151 2.71 -15.25 -4.74
C THR A 151 2.33 -14.05 -5.62
N MET A 152 2.75 -14.02 -6.89
CA MET A 152 2.41 -12.95 -7.83
C MET A 152 0.90 -12.87 -8.10
N ILE A 153 0.24 -14.02 -8.24
CA ILE A 153 -1.22 -14.08 -8.43
C ILE A 153 -1.93 -13.54 -7.17
N LEU A 154 -1.54 -14.02 -5.99
CA LEU A 154 -2.12 -13.54 -4.72
C LEU A 154 -1.91 -12.04 -4.52
N ASN A 155 -0.71 -11.54 -4.79
CA ASN A 155 -0.37 -10.12 -4.67
C ASN A 155 -1.10 -9.24 -5.70
N SER A 156 -1.62 -9.81 -6.80
CA SER A 156 -2.43 -9.06 -7.76
C SER A 156 -3.88 -8.89 -7.28
N VAL A 157 -4.39 -9.85 -6.49
CA VAL A 157 -5.74 -9.81 -5.92
C VAL A 157 -5.81 -8.90 -4.70
N GLN A 158 -4.75 -8.87 -3.88
CA GLN A 158 -4.68 -8.10 -2.64
C GLN A 158 -5.00 -6.60 -2.79
N PRO A 159 -4.43 -5.85 -3.76
CA PRO A 159 -4.74 -4.43 -3.95
C PRO A 159 -6.21 -4.16 -4.26
N VAL A 160 -6.87 -5.06 -4.99
CA VAL A 160 -8.29 -4.93 -5.34
C VAL A 160 -9.14 -5.07 -4.08
N ILE A 161 -8.89 -6.12 -3.28
CA ILE A 161 -9.61 -6.37 -2.03
C ILE A 161 -9.35 -5.24 -1.01
N SER A 162 -8.09 -4.83 -0.87
CA SER A 162 -7.72 -3.71 0.02
C SER A 162 -8.38 -2.40 -0.43
N GLY A 163 -8.48 -2.16 -1.73
CA GLY A 163 -9.23 -1.04 -2.31
C GLY A 163 -10.72 -1.07 -1.94
N VAL A 164 -11.37 -2.24 -2.05
CA VAL A 164 -12.76 -2.44 -1.62
C VAL A 164 -12.92 -2.16 -0.12
N ALA A 165 -12.04 -2.71 0.72
CA ALA A 165 -12.09 -2.52 2.16
C ALA A 165 -11.89 -1.05 2.57
N VAL A 166 -10.95 -0.34 1.92
CA VAL A 166 -10.71 1.08 2.15
C VAL A 166 -11.91 1.92 1.66
N GLY A 167 -12.50 1.57 0.52
CA GLY A 167 -13.70 2.24 -0.01
C GLY A 167 -14.95 2.04 0.84
N GLY A 168 -15.15 0.84 1.40
CA GLY A 168 -16.24 0.52 2.32
C GLY A 168 -16.03 1.04 3.75
N GLY A 169 -14.79 1.42 4.11
CA GLY A 169 -14.41 1.83 5.46
C GLY A 169 -14.22 0.68 6.43
N TRP A 170 -13.89 -0.52 5.94
CA TRP A 170 -13.75 -1.76 6.72
C TRP A 170 -12.34 -1.99 7.28
N GLN A 171 -11.48 -0.97 7.29
CA GLN A 171 -10.06 -1.11 7.61
C GLN A 171 -9.82 -1.73 9.00
N ALA A 172 -10.66 -1.41 9.98
CA ALA A 172 -10.56 -2.01 11.33
C ALA A 172 -10.85 -3.52 11.31
N LEU A 173 -11.87 -3.96 10.55
CA LEU A 173 -12.18 -5.37 10.36
C LEU A 173 -11.01 -6.09 9.68
N VAL A 174 -10.45 -5.50 8.62
CA VAL A 174 -9.28 -6.05 7.92
C VAL A 174 -8.06 -6.12 8.84
N ALA A 175 -7.84 -5.13 9.70
CA ALA A 175 -6.74 -5.18 10.68
C ALA A 175 -6.88 -6.38 11.64
N TYR A 176 -8.08 -6.68 12.13
CA TYR A 176 -8.31 -7.88 12.95
C TYR A 176 -8.06 -9.19 12.18
N ILE A 177 -8.49 -9.25 10.92
CA ILE A 177 -8.26 -10.41 10.06
C ILE A 177 -6.75 -10.58 9.80
N ASN A 178 -6.04 -9.49 9.49
CA ASN A 178 -4.59 -9.50 9.29
C ASN A 178 -3.87 -9.99 10.56
N LEU A 179 -4.27 -9.55 11.75
CA LEU A 179 -3.70 -10.02 13.01
C LEU A 179 -3.83 -11.54 13.16
N PHE A 180 -5.03 -12.07 12.90
CA PHE A 180 -5.28 -13.51 12.97
C PHE A 180 -4.51 -14.29 11.90
N CYS A 181 -4.70 -13.96 10.63
CA CYS A 181 -4.13 -14.72 9.52
C CYS A 181 -2.60 -14.65 9.48
N TYR A 182 -2.02 -13.49 9.75
CA TYR A 182 -0.57 -13.30 9.64
C TYR A 182 0.17 -13.71 10.90
N TYR A 183 -0.29 -13.27 12.08
CA TYR A 183 0.48 -13.44 13.31
C TYR A 183 0.10 -14.69 14.10
N ILE A 184 -1.16 -15.16 14.01
CA ILE A 184 -1.59 -16.36 14.72
C ILE A 184 -1.42 -17.62 13.85
N ILE A 185 -1.58 -17.50 12.53
CA ILE A 185 -1.50 -18.65 11.61
C ILE A 185 -0.20 -18.63 10.79
N GLY A 186 0.00 -17.59 9.98
CA GLY A 186 1.09 -17.55 9.00
C GLY A 186 2.49 -17.59 9.63
N LEU A 187 2.73 -16.75 10.65
CA LEU A 187 4.04 -16.63 11.30
C LEU A 187 4.43 -17.91 12.06
N PRO A 188 3.57 -18.52 12.91
CA PRO A 188 3.92 -19.78 13.56
C PRO A 188 4.14 -20.93 12.58
N LEU A 189 3.34 -21.00 11.51
CA LEU A 189 3.52 -21.99 10.46
C LEU A 189 4.85 -21.81 9.71
N GLY A 190 5.19 -20.57 9.35
CA GLY A 190 6.47 -20.23 8.72
C GLY A 190 7.67 -20.57 9.59
N PHE A 191 7.58 -20.29 10.90
CA PHE A 191 8.62 -20.67 11.87
C PHE A 191 8.76 -22.19 12.00
N LEU A 192 7.63 -22.91 12.14
CA LEU A 192 7.61 -24.37 12.26
C LEU A 192 8.23 -25.05 11.02
N LEU A 193 7.77 -24.66 9.82
CA LEU A 193 8.25 -25.23 8.56
C LEU A 193 9.71 -24.84 8.29
N GLY A 194 10.07 -23.58 8.54
CA GLY A 194 11.40 -23.05 8.27
C GLY A 194 12.49 -23.66 9.16
N TYR A 195 12.24 -23.75 10.47
CA TYR A 195 13.27 -24.13 11.44
C TYR A 195 13.14 -25.58 11.95
N LYS A 196 11.94 -26.04 12.29
CA LYS A 196 11.78 -27.39 12.90
C LYS A 196 11.71 -28.50 11.86
N LEU A 197 11.03 -28.26 10.74
CA LEU A 197 10.85 -29.26 9.67
C LEU A 197 11.94 -29.18 8.59
N GLY A 198 12.89 -28.26 8.72
CA GLY A 198 14.06 -28.18 7.84
C GLY A 198 13.80 -27.64 6.43
N TYR A 199 12.61 -27.07 6.15
CA TYR A 199 12.31 -26.47 4.85
C TYR A 199 12.94 -25.08 4.65
N ARG A 200 13.58 -24.51 5.67
CA ARG A 200 14.35 -23.26 5.60
C ARG A 200 13.51 -22.13 4.96
N VAL A 201 14.01 -21.52 3.90
CA VAL A 201 13.35 -20.39 3.21
C VAL A 201 12.01 -20.79 2.61
N GLU A 202 11.92 -21.99 2.04
CA GLU A 202 10.68 -22.52 1.46
C GLU A 202 9.61 -22.64 2.55
N GLY A 203 9.98 -23.07 3.75
CA GLY A 203 9.07 -23.19 4.88
C GLY A 203 8.50 -21.83 5.33
N ILE A 204 9.36 -20.82 5.45
CA ILE A 204 8.93 -19.46 5.80
C ILE A 204 8.01 -18.87 4.70
N TRP A 205 8.36 -19.08 3.43
CA TRP A 205 7.56 -18.64 2.29
C TRP A 205 6.19 -19.34 2.24
N ILE A 206 6.13 -20.64 2.51
CA ILE A 206 4.86 -21.37 2.62
C ILE A 206 4.00 -20.78 3.74
N GLY A 207 4.58 -20.49 4.92
CA GLY A 207 3.86 -19.80 5.99
C GLY A 207 3.28 -18.45 5.56
N MET A 208 4.05 -17.67 4.80
CA MET A 208 3.60 -16.42 4.18
C MET A 208 2.42 -16.62 3.24
N ILE A 209 2.51 -17.57 2.30
CA ILE A 209 1.46 -17.89 1.34
C ILE A 209 0.20 -18.38 2.06
N CYS A 210 0.33 -19.23 3.09
CA CYS A 210 -0.82 -19.71 3.85
C CYS A 210 -1.54 -18.57 4.59
N GLY A 211 -0.80 -17.67 5.24
CA GLY A 211 -1.38 -16.51 5.92
C GLY A 211 -2.10 -15.56 4.96
N THR A 212 -1.45 -15.22 3.85
CA THR A 212 -2.01 -14.35 2.80
C THR A 212 -3.20 -14.96 2.08
N MET A 213 -3.15 -16.25 1.77
CA MET A 213 -4.24 -16.96 1.12
C MET A 213 -5.46 -17.08 2.04
N LEU A 214 -5.28 -17.42 3.32
CA LEU A 214 -6.38 -17.48 4.29
C LEU A 214 -7.04 -16.10 4.44
N GLN A 215 -6.24 -15.05 4.58
CA GLN A 215 -6.73 -13.67 4.64
C GLN A 215 -7.54 -13.31 3.39
N THR A 216 -7.03 -13.64 2.21
CA THR A 216 -7.69 -13.39 0.93
C THR A 216 -9.03 -14.12 0.87
N MET A 217 -9.09 -15.41 1.26
CA MET A 217 -10.32 -16.19 1.26
C MET A 217 -11.38 -15.62 2.20
N ILE A 218 -10.99 -15.18 3.41
CA ILE A 218 -11.90 -14.56 4.37
C ILE A 218 -12.46 -13.25 3.81
N LEU A 219 -11.62 -12.39 3.23
CA LEU A 219 -12.08 -11.12 2.67
C LEU A 219 -12.96 -11.30 1.44
N VAL A 220 -12.63 -12.22 0.54
CA VAL A 220 -13.48 -12.57 -0.60
C VAL A 220 -14.84 -13.06 -0.12
N TYR A 221 -14.88 -13.90 0.92
CA TYR A 221 -16.13 -14.35 1.52
C TYR A 221 -16.97 -13.21 2.10
N ILE A 222 -16.34 -12.28 2.84
CA ILE A 222 -17.00 -11.09 3.38
C ILE A 222 -17.58 -10.23 2.25
N ILE A 223 -16.78 -9.94 1.22
CA ILE A 223 -17.20 -9.18 0.04
C ILE A 223 -18.38 -9.85 -0.65
N TYR A 224 -18.33 -11.17 -0.84
CA TYR A 224 -19.43 -11.94 -1.45
C TYR A 224 -20.72 -11.90 -0.64
N LYS A 225 -20.62 -11.92 0.70
CA LYS A 225 -21.78 -11.86 1.60
C LYS A 225 -22.29 -10.44 1.88
N THR A 226 -21.57 -9.42 1.45
CA THR A 226 -21.93 -8.03 1.73
C THR A 226 -23.17 -7.62 0.95
N ASN A 227 -24.14 -7.02 1.64
CA ASN A 227 -25.27 -6.38 1.00
C ASN A 227 -24.88 -4.99 0.52
N TRP A 228 -24.52 -4.89 -0.76
CA TRP A 228 -24.08 -3.65 -1.38
C TRP A 228 -25.12 -2.53 -1.35
N ASN A 229 -26.42 -2.84 -1.37
CA ASN A 229 -27.47 -1.82 -1.26
C ASN A 229 -27.40 -1.10 0.10
N LYS A 230 -27.14 -1.86 1.16
CA LYS A 230 -26.97 -1.31 2.51
C LYS A 230 -25.68 -0.49 2.64
N GLU A 231 -24.58 -0.94 2.04
CA GLU A 231 -23.32 -0.17 2.05
C GLU A 231 -23.46 1.16 1.29
N VAL A 232 -24.18 1.17 0.17
CA VAL A 232 -24.49 2.39 -0.60
C VAL A 232 -25.36 3.34 0.22
N GLU A 233 -26.38 2.83 0.91
CA GLU A 233 -27.23 3.62 1.80
C GLU A 233 -26.40 4.28 2.91
N GLN A 234 -25.56 3.52 3.61
CA GLN A 234 -24.67 4.05 4.65
C GLN A 234 -23.68 5.08 4.11
N ALA A 235 -23.12 4.85 2.91
CA ALA A 235 -22.24 5.82 2.26
C ALA A 235 -22.97 7.12 1.92
N SER A 236 -24.20 7.03 1.41
CA SER A 236 -25.05 8.19 1.12
C SER A 236 -25.39 8.97 2.39
N GLU A 237 -25.73 8.30 3.49
CA GLU A 237 -25.97 8.96 4.77
C GLU A 237 -24.74 9.69 5.32
N ARG A 238 -23.55 9.09 5.19
CA ARG A 238 -22.28 9.74 5.57
C ARG A 238 -22.05 10.99 4.75
N MET A 239 -22.27 10.92 3.43
CA MET A 239 -22.15 12.07 2.54
C MET A 239 -23.15 13.17 2.88
N ARG A 240 -24.43 12.84 3.15
CA ARG A 240 -25.45 13.81 3.57
C ARG A 240 -25.07 14.55 4.83
N LYS A 241 -24.50 13.86 5.83
CA LYS A 241 -24.00 14.51 7.06
C LYS A 241 -22.88 15.52 6.77
N TRP A 242 -22.01 15.20 5.81
CA TRP A 242 -20.86 16.03 5.45
C TRP A 242 -21.24 17.24 4.57
N THR A 243 -22.14 17.06 3.59
CA THR A 243 -22.53 18.12 2.64
C THR A 243 -23.74 18.94 3.09
N GLY A 244 -24.58 18.41 3.98
CA GLY A 244 -25.83 19.05 4.39
C GLY A 244 -26.93 19.05 3.31
N GLN A 245 -26.79 18.29 2.22
CA GLN A 245 -27.76 18.19 1.12
C GLN A 245 -28.33 16.76 1.00
N GLU A 246 -29.63 16.63 0.68
CA GLU A 246 -30.24 15.35 0.29
C GLU A 246 -29.69 14.91 -1.07
N LEU A 247 -28.99 13.77 -1.08
CA LEU A 247 -28.58 13.10 -2.32
C LEU A 247 -29.78 12.40 -2.93
N VAL A 248 -30.28 12.90 -4.06
CA VAL A 248 -31.24 12.18 -4.90
C VAL A 248 -30.47 11.07 -5.62
N ILE A 249 -30.54 9.85 -5.11
CA ILE A 249 -29.97 8.68 -5.78
C ILE A 249 -30.90 8.31 -6.94
N THR A 250 -30.58 8.75 -8.16
CA THR A 250 -31.15 8.14 -9.37
C THR A 250 -30.49 6.80 -9.58
N ALA A 251 -31.19 5.72 -9.24
CA ALA A 251 -30.83 4.37 -9.66
C ALA A 251 -31.02 4.27 -11.18
N THR A 252 -29.94 3.99 -11.90
CA THR A 252 -29.94 3.56 -13.31
C THR A 252 -29.41 2.14 -13.40
#